data_AF-E4YQ87-F1
#
_entry.id   AF-E4YQ87-F1
#
_cell.length_a   1.000
_cell.length_b   1.000
_cell.length_c   1.000
_cell.angle_alpha   90.00
_cell.angle_beta   90.00
_cell.angle_gamma   90.00
#
_symmetry.space_group_name_H-M   'P 1'
#
loop_
_entity.id
_entity.type
_entity.pdbx_description
1 polymer ?
#
loop_
_entity_poly.entity_id
_entity_poly.type
_entity_poly.pdbx_seq_one_letter_code
_entity_poly.pdbx_strand_id
1 'polypeptide(L)'
;MGAFTNYILIFLLTLLGTYIFNTEELENPRYQKAVSHVKDSSCARRVALGDFGQFPVVFLSSFPGSGNTWARQVLEDTTGFYTGSVYYEMEMTRNGLKGEMEHTRSGRTIAVKNHGQKEYESAEGKG
;
A
#
# COMPACT_ATOMS: atom_id res chain seq x y z
N MET A 1 -51.37 -10.53 27.84
CA MET A 1 -50.01 -11.10 28.00
C MET A 1 -49.52 -11.92 26.80
N GLY A 2 -50.40 -12.51 25.97
CA GLY A 2 -49.97 -13.37 24.85
C GLY A 2 -49.31 -12.69 23.63
N ALA A 3 -49.57 -11.39 23.38
CA ALA A 3 -48.99 -10.69 22.23
C ALA A 3 -47.48 -10.41 22.40
N PHE A 4 -47.05 -10.02 23.62
CA PHE A 4 -45.64 -9.73 23.92
C PHE A 4 -44.74 -10.98 23.83
N THR A 5 -45.23 -12.13 24.30
CA THR A 5 -44.51 -13.40 24.18
C THR A 5 -44.35 -13.86 22.73
N ASN A 6 -45.30 -13.55 21.84
CA ASN A 6 -45.19 -13.87 20.41
C ASN A 6 -44.11 -13.03 19.71
N TYR A 7 -43.98 -11.74 20.03
CA TYR A 7 -42.91 -10.91 19.45
C TYR A 7 -41.52 -11.33 19.91
N ILE A 8 -41.37 -11.70 21.19
CA ILE A 8 -40.11 -12.21 21.73
C ILE A 8 -39.73 -13.53 21.04
N LEU A 9 -40.70 -14.44 20.85
CA LEU A 9 -40.45 -15.71 20.17
C LEU A 9 -40.04 -15.51 18.71
N ILE A 10 -40.73 -14.63 17.97
CA ILE A 10 -40.37 -14.31 16.57
C ILE A 10 -38.97 -13.71 16.51
N PHE A 11 -38.64 -12.78 17.40
CA PHE A 11 -37.31 -12.16 17.46
C PHE A 11 -36.21 -13.20 17.73
N LEU A 12 -36.42 -14.09 18.71
CA LEU A 12 -35.48 -15.17 19.02
C LEU A 12 -35.31 -16.15 17.86
N LEU A 13 -36.38 -16.50 17.15
CA LEU A 13 -36.31 -17.35 15.96
C LEU A 13 -35.55 -16.68 14.81
N THR A 14 -35.73 -15.36 14.62
CA THR A 14 -34.97 -14.63 13.59
C THR A 14 -33.48 -14.54 13.92
N LEU A 15 -33.12 -14.30 15.19
CA LEU A 15 -31.72 -14.30 15.63
C LEU A 15 -31.08 -15.68 15.50
N LEU A 16 -31.82 -16.73 15.86
CA LEU A 16 -31.33 -18.11 15.72
C LEU A 16 -31.14 -18.47 14.23
N GLY A 17 -32.09 -18.09 13.37
CA GLY A 17 -32.02 -18.32 11.93
C GLY A 17 -30.85 -17.61 11.27
N THR A 18 -30.61 -16.33 11.60
CA THR A 18 -29.45 -15.61 11.07
C THR A 18 -28.14 -16.15 11.62
N TYR A 19 -28.08 -16.57 12.88
CA TYR A 19 -26.89 -17.20 13.45
C TYR A 19 -26.54 -18.51 12.71
N ILE A 20 -27.51 -19.41 12.55
CA ILE A 20 -27.31 -20.69 11.87
C ILE A 20 -26.89 -20.48 10.42
N PHE A 21 -27.56 -19.59 9.68
CA PHE A 21 -27.23 -19.30 8.30
C PHE A 21 -25.80 -18.74 8.14
N ASN A 22 -25.39 -17.81 9.02
CA ASN A 22 -24.03 -17.28 9.01
C ASN A 22 -22.99 -18.36 9.33
N THR A 23 -23.28 -19.29 10.24
CA THR A 23 -22.34 -20.38 10.56
C THR A 23 -22.15 -21.35 9.39
N GLU A 24 -23.22 -21.69 8.66
CA GLU A 24 -23.12 -22.54 7.46
C GLU A 24 -22.30 -21.88 6.35
N GLU A 25 -22.41 -20.56 6.19
CA GLU A 25 -21.64 -19.81 5.20
C GLU A 25 -20.14 -19.79 5.54
N LEU A 26 -19.78 -19.61 6.81
CA LEU A 26 -18.38 -19.65 7.27
C LEU A 26 -17.77 -21.06 7.19
N GLU A 27 -18.58 -22.09 7.38
CA GLU A 27 -18.17 -23.49 7.22
C GLU A 27 -18.14 -23.96 5.76
N ASN A 28 -18.67 -23.16 4.82
CA ASN A 28 -18.68 -23.50 3.41
C ASN A 28 -17.25 -23.69 2.86
N PRO A 29 -16.89 -24.89 2.36
CA PRO A 29 -15.54 -25.16 1.85
C PRO A 29 -15.12 -24.25 0.70
N ARG A 30 -16.07 -23.76 -0.12
CA ARG A 30 -15.77 -22.77 -1.17
C ARG A 30 -15.43 -21.41 -0.59
N TYR A 31 -16.15 -20.98 0.45
CA TYR A 31 -15.84 -19.73 1.16
C TYR A 31 -14.47 -19.84 1.84
N GLN A 32 -14.23 -20.92 2.58
CA GLN A 32 -12.92 -21.16 3.21
C GLN A 32 -11.78 -21.21 2.20
N LYS A 33 -11.99 -21.82 1.02
CA LYS A 33 -10.98 -21.83 -0.05
C LYS A 33 -10.77 -20.45 -0.68
N ALA A 34 -11.84 -19.67 -0.89
CA ALA A 34 -11.76 -18.32 -1.45
C ALA A 34 -11.09 -17.33 -0.49
N VAL A 35 -11.31 -17.50 0.82
CA VAL A 35 -10.72 -16.67 1.90
C VAL A 35 -9.40 -17.25 2.40
N SER A 36 -9.05 -18.49 2.03
CA SER A 36 -7.76 -19.06 2.39
C SER A 36 -6.65 -18.15 1.89
N HIS A 37 -5.88 -17.60 2.82
CA HIS A 37 -4.72 -16.82 2.49
C HIS A 37 -3.73 -17.73 1.75
N VAL A 38 -3.69 -17.59 0.43
CA VAL A 38 -2.68 -18.23 -0.40
C VAL A 38 -1.33 -17.66 0.05
N LYS A 39 -0.57 -18.46 0.80
CA LYS A 39 0.75 -18.09 1.32
C LYS A 39 1.82 -18.24 0.23
N ASP A 40 1.49 -17.80 -0.98
CA ASP A 40 2.39 -17.86 -2.13
C ASP A 40 3.14 -16.53 -2.26
N SER A 41 4.43 -16.56 -1.95
CA SER A 41 5.33 -15.42 -2.11
C SER A 41 5.94 -15.33 -3.52
N SER A 42 5.52 -16.17 -4.46
CA SER A 42 5.99 -16.10 -5.86
C SER A 42 5.78 -14.68 -6.44
N CYS A 43 4.62 -14.10 -6.18
CA CYS A 43 4.20 -12.75 -6.57
C CYS A 43 4.63 -11.64 -5.60
N ALA A 44 5.44 -11.95 -4.57
CA ALA A 44 5.91 -10.92 -3.66
C ALA A 44 6.80 -9.93 -4.42
N ARG A 45 6.49 -8.63 -4.27
CA ARG A 45 7.26 -7.53 -4.85
C ARG A 45 8.66 -7.52 -4.22
N ARG A 46 9.69 -7.87 -5.00
CA ARG A 46 11.09 -7.97 -4.54
C ARG A 46 11.82 -6.66 -4.82
N VAL A 47 11.64 -5.68 -3.95
CA VAL A 47 12.28 -4.36 -4.05
C VAL A 47 12.96 -4.03 -2.73
N ALA A 48 14.15 -3.48 -2.77
CA ALA A 48 14.96 -3.13 -1.61
C ALA A 48 15.51 -1.70 -1.69
N LEU A 49 15.96 -1.19 -0.56
CA LEU A 49 16.79 0.02 -0.51
C LEU A 49 18.23 -0.36 -0.83
N GLY A 50 18.94 0.54 -1.50
CA GLY A 50 20.39 0.45 -1.63
C GLY A 50 21.12 0.79 -0.33
N ASP A 51 22.42 0.55 -0.36
CA ASP A 51 23.37 1.03 0.63
C ASP A 51 23.55 2.54 0.53
N PHE A 52 24.03 3.16 1.61
CA PHE A 52 24.30 4.60 1.62
C PHE A 52 25.35 4.96 0.56
N GLY A 53 25.03 5.95 -0.27
CA GLY A 53 25.90 6.38 -1.37
C GLY A 53 26.03 5.40 -2.54
N GLN A 54 25.22 4.33 -2.59
CA GLN A 54 25.30 3.34 -3.66
C GLN A 54 24.95 3.92 -5.03
N PHE A 55 23.94 4.80 -5.09
CA PHE A 55 23.44 5.39 -6.33
C PHE A 55 23.75 6.89 -6.41
N PRO A 56 24.04 7.40 -7.63
CA PRO A 56 24.06 8.85 -7.85
C PRO A 56 22.67 9.45 -7.65
N VAL A 57 22.61 10.72 -7.27
CA VAL A 57 21.33 11.44 -7.12
C VAL A 57 20.78 11.77 -8.51
N VAL A 58 19.70 11.08 -8.89
CA VAL A 58 19.01 11.27 -10.18
C VAL A 58 17.58 11.71 -9.93
N PHE A 59 17.17 12.84 -10.50
CA PHE A 59 15.80 13.35 -10.37
C PHE A 59 14.91 12.89 -11.53
N LEU A 60 13.77 12.29 -11.20
CA LEU A 60 12.65 12.09 -12.12
C LEU A 60 11.77 13.34 -12.07
N SER A 61 12.06 14.30 -12.95
CA SER A 61 11.42 15.62 -12.95
C SER A 61 10.33 15.72 -14.03
N SER A 62 9.07 15.88 -13.63
CA SER A 62 7.95 16.07 -14.56
C SER A 62 6.75 16.75 -13.90
N PHE A 63 5.78 17.23 -14.70
CA PHE A 63 4.58 17.87 -14.17
C PHE A 63 3.73 16.97 -13.26
N PRO A 64 2.98 17.54 -12.29
CA PRO A 64 1.95 16.82 -11.54
C PRO A 64 0.93 16.17 -12.46
N GLY A 65 0.46 14.96 -12.12
CA GLY A 65 -0.50 14.22 -12.94
C GLY A 65 0.06 13.51 -14.17
N SER A 66 1.35 13.67 -14.50
CA SER A 66 1.98 13.00 -15.68
C SER A 66 2.39 11.53 -15.44
N GLY A 67 1.83 10.86 -14.43
CA GLY A 67 2.11 9.43 -14.19
C GLY A 67 3.42 9.11 -13.45
N ASN A 68 4.00 10.06 -12.71
CA ASN A 68 5.25 9.83 -11.95
C ASN A 68 5.18 8.65 -10.98
N THR A 69 4.06 8.50 -10.25
CA THR A 69 3.87 7.38 -9.32
C THR A 69 3.90 6.03 -10.04
N TRP A 70 3.28 5.96 -11.21
CA TRP A 70 3.31 4.74 -12.04
C TRP A 70 4.71 4.47 -12.60
N ALA A 71 5.38 5.49 -13.15
CA ALA A 71 6.73 5.36 -13.69
C ALA A 71 7.74 4.87 -12.62
N ARG A 72 7.59 5.35 -11.38
CA ARG A 72 8.37 4.87 -10.24
C ARG A 72 8.15 3.39 -9.97
N GLN A 73 6.90 2.93 -9.95
CA GLN A 73 6.61 1.51 -9.73
C GLN A 73 7.26 0.63 -10.80
N VAL A 74 7.23 1.05 -12.07
CA VAL A 74 7.92 0.35 -13.17
C VAL A 74 9.44 0.31 -12.94
N LEU A 75 10.06 1.43 -12.54
CA LEU A 75 11.50 1.48 -12.23
C LEU A 75 11.85 0.54 -11.08
N GLU A 76 11.06 0.55 -10.01
CA GLU A 76 11.27 -0.31 -8.85
C GLU A 76 11.16 -1.79 -9.22
N ASP A 77 10.13 -2.17 -9.99
CA ASP A 77 9.87 -3.57 -10.34
C ASP A 77 10.89 -4.12 -11.34
N THR A 78 11.41 -3.26 -12.23
CA THR A 78 12.42 -3.65 -13.23
C THR A 78 13.84 -3.69 -12.67
N THR A 79 14.15 -2.86 -11.67
CA THR A 79 15.50 -2.74 -11.12
C THR A 79 15.68 -3.44 -9.77
N GLY A 80 14.59 -3.70 -9.05
CA GLY A 80 14.62 -4.22 -7.69
C GLY A 80 15.01 -3.18 -6.63
N PHE A 81 15.13 -1.89 -6.98
CA PHE A 81 15.50 -0.83 -6.04
C PHE A 81 14.41 0.24 -5.90
N TYR A 82 14.18 0.70 -4.67
CA TYR A 82 13.19 1.73 -4.41
C TYR A 82 13.52 3.08 -5.07
N THR A 83 12.47 3.84 -5.33
CA THR A 83 12.56 5.24 -5.74
C THR A 83 12.15 6.17 -4.60
N GLY A 84 12.82 7.32 -4.51
CA GLY A 84 12.55 8.37 -3.55
C GLY A 84 11.64 9.47 -4.10
N SER A 85 11.39 10.46 -3.26
CA SER A 85 10.54 11.62 -3.53
C SER A 85 11.00 12.79 -2.67
N VAL A 86 10.88 14.02 -3.17
CA VAL A 86 11.16 15.22 -2.38
C VAL A 86 10.05 15.56 -1.36
N TYR A 87 8.91 14.88 -1.42
CA TYR A 87 7.69 15.24 -0.69
C TYR A 87 7.46 14.51 0.64
N TYR A 88 8.27 13.50 0.98
CA TYR A 88 8.16 12.71 2.22
C TYR A 88 6.71 12.32 2.61
N GLU A 89 6.07 11.48 1.79
CA GLU A 89 4.65 11.16 1.96
C GLU A 89 4.43 9.80 2.68
N MET A 90 4.00 9.86 3.95
CA MET A 90 3.74 8.66 4.76
C MET A 90 2.69 7.71 4.17
N GLU A 91 1.66 8.25 3.51
CA GLU A 91 0.61 7.44 2.90
C GLU A 91 1.16 6.59 1.75
N MET A 92 1.99 7.18 0.89
CA MET A 92 2.66 6.43 -0.18
C MET A 92 3.61 5.36 0.36
N THR A 93 4.28 5.63 1.49
CA THR A 93 5.10 4.64 2.20
C THR A 93 4.27 3.44 2.67
N ARG A 94 3.07 3.68 3.19
CA ARG A 94 2.13 2.61 3.59
C ARG A 94 1.66 1.81 2.39
N ASN A 95 1.46 2.47 1.25
CA ASN A 95 1.06 1.85 -0.02
C ASN A 95 2.20 1.14 -0.77
N GLY A 96 3.40 1.07 -0.19
CA GLY A 96 4.51 0.25 -0.69
C GLY A 96 5.64 1.01 -1.37
N LEU A 97 5.56 2.35 -1.51
CA LEU A 97 6.67 3.19 -1.96
C LEU A 97 7.59 3.51 -0.77
N LYS A 98 8.38 2.52 -0.32
CA LYS A 98 9.17 2.65 0.91
C LYS A 98 10.28 3.71 0.83
N GLY A 99 10.75 4.04 -0.37
CA GLY A 99 11.75 5.09 -0.59
C GLY A 99 11.25 6.51 -0.35
N GLU A 100 9.95 6.74 -0.14
CA GLU A 100 9.39 8.06 0.21
C GLU A 100 10.02 8.68 1.46
N MET A 101 10.40 7.86 2.44
CA MET A 101 10.96 8.34 3.70
C MET A 101 12.48 8.51 3.65
N GLU A 102 13.12 8.16 2.54
CA GLU A 102 14.57 8.26 2.43
C GLU A 102 15.01 9.69 2.13
N HIS A 103 16.15 10.07 2.71
CA HIS A 103 16.76 11.34 2.38
C HIS A 103 17.10 11.37 0.89
N THR A 104 16.68 12.43 0.19
CA THR A 104 16.81 12.56 -1.28
C THR A 104 18.26 12.46 -1.77
N ARG A 105 19.23 12.79 -0.90
CA ARG A 105 20.68 12.70 -1.17
C ARG A 105 21.37 11.52 -0.49
N SER A 106 20.63 10.57 0.08
CA SER A 106 21.22 9.38 0.76
C SER A 106 21.95 8.44 -0.19
N GLY A 107 21.63 8.49 -1.50
CA GLY A 107 22.12 7.54 -2.50
C GLY A 107 21.52 6.12 -2.37
N ARG A 108 20.47 5.95 -1.58
CA ARG A 108 19.83 4.64 -1.32
C ARG A 108 18.68 4.30 -2.28
N THR A 109 18.25 5.27 -3.08
CA THR A 109 17.17 5.12 -4.06
C THR A 109 17.68 5.40 -5.47
N ILE A 110 17.18 4.68 -6.47
CA ILE A 110 17.68 4.75 -7.85
C ILE A 110 17.28 6.04 -8.60
N ALA A 111 16.17 6.66 -8.19
CA ALA A 111 15.70 7.94 -8.70
C ALA A 111 14.82 8.65 -7.65
N VAL A 112 14.72 9.97 -7.73
CA VAL A 112 13.94 10.83 -6.81
C VAL A 112 12.91 11.64 -7.59
N LYS A 113 11.63 11.46 -7.30
CA LYS A 113 10.53 12.23 -7.90
C LYS A 113 10.61 13.70 -7.51
N ASN A 114 10.41 14.59 -8.48
CA ASN A 114 10.29 16.04 -8.31
C ASN A 114 9.30 16.63 -9.36
N HIS A 115 8.54 17.68 -9.03
CA HIS A 115 7.66 18.36 -9.99
C HIS A 115 8.24 19.64 -10.63
N GLY A 116 9.43 20.13 -10.24
CA GLY A 116 10.12 21.21 -10.94
C GLY A 116 10.97 22.16 -10.07
N GLN A 117 11.37 23.30 -10.66
CA GLN A 117 12.43 24.19 -10.13
C GLN A 117 12.22 24.75 -8.72
N LYS A 118 10.98 24.99 -8.26
CA LYS A 118 10.73 25.55 -6.91
C LYS A 118 11.26 24.66 -5.78
N GLU A 119 11.45 23.37 -6.04
CA GLU A 119 11.90 22.39 -5.05
C GLU A 119 13.39 22.08 -5.14
N TYR A 120 14.08 22.56 -6.19
CA TYR A 120 15.55 22.52 -6.23
C TYR A 120 16.16 23.35 -5.10
N GLU A 121 15.59 24.53 -4.81
CA GLU A 121 16.05 25.43 -3.73
C GLU A 121 15.88 24.83 -2.32
N SER A 122 14.94 23.91 -2.10
CA SER A 122 14.80 23.21 -0.81
C SER A 122 15.70 21.97 -0.70
N ALA A 123 16.13 21.40 -1.82
CA ALA A 123 17.06 20.28 -1.83
C ALA A 123 18.53 20.76 -1.73
N GLU A 124 18.83 21.96 -2.23
CA GLU A 124 20.04 22.71 -1.92
C GLU A 124 19.90 23.30 -0.52
N GLY A 125 20.38 22.57 0.49
CA GLY A 125 20.54 23.13 1.83
C GLY A 125 21.22 24.50 1.73
N LYS A 126 20.65 25.50 2.40
CA LYS A 126 21.19 26.86 2.48
C LYS A 126 22.71 26.79 2.69
N GLY A 127 23.46 27.26 1.70
CA GLY A 127 24.87 27.61 1.88
C GLY A 127 25.03 28.74 2.89
#